data_AF-A0A830BKL1-F1
#
_entry.id   AF-A0A830BKL1-F1
#
_cell.length_a   1.000
_cell.length_b   1.000
_cell.length_c   1.000
_cell.angle_alpha   90.00
_cell.angle_beta   90.00
_cell.angle_gamma   90.00
#
_symmetry.space_group_name_H-M   'P 1'
#
loop_
_entity.id
_entity.type
_entity.pdbx_description
1 polymer ?
#
loop_
_entity_poly.entity_id
_entity_poly.type
_entity_poly.pdbx_seq_one_letter_code
_entity_poly.pdbx_strand_id
1 'polypeptide(L)'
;MVNRDGFVHFAKIYFEYFADRVKYWITINEPTLVLEIYYERAQYPPSRCSPLLGHCANGNSDVEPLIVVHNMLLGYAKAAKLYRQRFKASIAAKLYCHPNRKKNIKMI
;
A
#
# COMPACT_ATOMS: atom_id res chain seq x y z
N MET A 1 -1.94 11.44 4.12
CA MET A 1 -0.85 11.09 3.20
C MET A 1 -0.02 9.94 3.80
N VAL A 2 0.48 8.99 3.00
CA VAL A 2 1.13 7.75 3.50
C VAL A 2 2.45 8.06 4.22
N ASN A 3 2.50 7.81 5.53
CA ASN A 3 3.71 7.95 6.34
C ASN A 3 4.62 6.73 6.17
N ARG A 4 5.78 6.93 5.54
CA ARG A 4 6.74 5.86 5.21
C ARG A 4 7.31 5.18 6.46
N ASP A 5 7.70 5.95 7.47
CA ASP A 5 8.38 5.40 8.65
C ASP A 5 7.37 4.72 9.58
N GLY A 6 6.16 5.26 9.68
CA GLY A 6 5.04 4.59 10.35
C GLY A 6 4.71 3.23 9.72
N PHE A 7 4.67 3.16 8.38
CA PHE A 7 4.47 1.89 7.67
C PHE A 7 5.57 0.86 7.95
N VAL A 8 6.83 1.29 7.96
CA VAL A 8 7.96 0.40 8.25
C VAL A 8 7.95 -0.07 9.70
N HIS A 9 7.59 0.80 10.64
CA HIS A 9 7.44 0.45 12.04
C HIS A 9 6.33 -0.59 12.24
N PHE A 10 5.18 -0.39 11.60
CA PHE A 10 4.08 -1.36 11.59
C PHE A 10 4.54 -2.72 11.03
N ALA A 11 5.17 -2.74 9.85
CA ALA A 11 5.67 -3.97 9.25
C ALA A 11 6.70 -4.69 10.15
N LYS A 12 7.58 -3.93 10.81
CA LYS A 12 8.57 -4.48 11.75
C LYS A 12 7.90 -5.29 12.86
N ILE A 13 6.87 -4.74 13.50
CA ILE A 13 6.12 -5.41 14.57
C ILE A 13 5.59 -6.75 14.04
N TYR A 14 4.91 -6.75 12.90
CA TYR A 14 4.35 -7.98 12.33
C TYR A 14 5.42 -9.03 12.03
N PHE A 15 6.57 -8.62 11.49
CA PHE A 15 7.66 -9.54 11.23
C PHE A 15 8.22 -10.12 12.53
N GLU A 16 8.39 -9.31 13.58
CA GLU A 16 8.89 -9.77 14.88
C GLU A 16 7.97 -10.82 15.53
N TYR A 17 6.64 -10.68 15.39
CA TYR A 17 5.67 -11.59 16.03
C TYR A 17 5.29 -12.84 15.20
N PHE A 18 5.44 -12.77 13.87
CA PHE A 18 4.86 -13.79 12.99
C PHE A 18 5.82 -14.37 11.94
N ALA A 19 7.05 -13.85 11.77
CA ALA A 19 7.95 -14.36 10.71
C ALA A 19 8.41 -15.82 10.94
N ASP A 20 8.30 -16.33 12.18
CA ASP A 20 8.54 -17.72 12.53
C ASP A 20 7.55 -18.66 11.82
N ARG A 21 6.29 -18.23 11.66
CA ARG A 21 5.19 -19.01 11.03
C ARG A 21 4.84 -18.54 9.62
N VAL A 22 4.84 -17.24 9.37
CA VAL A 22 4.43 -16.62 8.10
C VAL A 22 5.64 -16.45 7.18
N LYS A 23 5.64 -17.21 6.07
CA LYS A 23 6.74 -17.23 5.09
C LYS A 23 6.51 -16.34 3.87
N TYR A 24 5.27 -15.90 3.64
CA TYR A 24 4.90 -15.10 2.49
C TYR A 24 4.16 -13.84 2.95
N TRP A 25 4.62 -12.69 2.48
CA TRP A 25 4.14 -11.39 2.92
C TRP A 25 3.70 -10.54 1.74
N ILE A 26 2.47 -10.08 1.79
CA ILE A 26 1.95 -9.02 0.94
C ILE A 26 1.98 -7.74 1.78
N THR A 27 2.60 -6.69 1.24
CA THR A 27 2.83 -5.43 1.97
C THR A 27 1.79 -4.38 1.62
N ILE A 28 1.47 -4.25 0.33
CA ILE A 28 0.49 -3.31 -0.20
C ILE A 28 -0.42 -4.07 -1.15
N ASN A 29 -1.71 -4.07 -0.84
CA ASN A 29 -2.76 -4.61 -1.69
C ASN A 29 -3.30 -3.51 -2.60
N GLU A 30 -3.34 -3.80 -3.91
CA GLU A 30 -4.01 -3.00 -4.94
C GLU A 30 -3.69 -1.49 -4.89
N PRO A 31 -2.41 -1.10 -5.03
CA PRO A 31 -2.02 0.30 -4.96
C PRO A 31 -2.76 1.17 -5.99
N THR A 32 -2.97 0.68 -7.22
CA THR A 32 -3.71 1.42 -8.25
C THR A 32 -5.16 1.69 -7.86
N LEU A 33 -5.83 0.71 -7.25
CA LEU A 33 -7.19 0.92 -6.76
C LEU A 33 -7.18 1.98 -5.65
N VAL A 34 -6.17 1.96 -4.77
CA VAL A 34 -6.03 3.01 -3.74
C VAL A 34 -5.87 4.40 -4.36
N LEU A 35 -5.16 4.56 -5.47
CA LEU A 35 -5.05 5.85 -6.13
C LEU A 35 -6.43 6.31 -6.66
N GLU A 36 -7.09 5.42 -7.40
CA GLU A 36 -8.36 5.69 -8.06
C GLU A 36 -9.47 6.04 -7.06
N ILE A 37 -9.74 5.18 -6.08
CA ILE A 37 -10.94 5.33 -5.24
C ILE A 37 -10.77 6.36 -4.11
N TYR A 38 -9.54 6.70 -3.74
CA TYR A 38 -9.26 7.63 -2.63
C TYR A 38 -8.83 9.04 -3.08
N TYR A 39 -8.15 9.14 -4.24
CA TYR A 39 -7.50 10.37 -4.70
C TYR A 39 -7.97 10.88 -6.08
N GLU A 40 -8.70 10.05 -6.84
CA GLU A 40 -9.32 10.46 -8.12
C GLU A 40 -10.84 10.57 -8.01
N ARG A 41 -11.50 9.52 -7.49
CA ARG A 41 -12.97 9.47 -7.35
C ARG A 41 -13.48 9.93 -5.99
N ALA A 42 -12.59 10.07 -5.00
CA ALA A 42 -12.92 10.47 -3.63
C ALA A 42 -14.02 9.64 -2.94
N GLN A 43 -14.19 8.36 -3.31
CA GLN A 43 -15.24 7.48 -2.77
C GLN A 43 -14.95 7.02 -1.34
N TYR A 44 -13.67 6.93 -0.96
CA TYR A 44 -13.24 6.49 0.36
C TYR A 44 -12.32 7.51 1.04
N PRO A 45 -12.35 7.62 2.39
CA PRO A 45 -11.48 8.52 3.15
C PRO A 45 -10.00 8.31 2.82
N PRO A 46 -9.22 9.36 2.48
CA PRO A 46 -9.49 10.76 2.81
C PRO A 46 -10.40 11.52 1.83
N SER A 47 -10.97 10.85 0.82
CA SER A 47 -11.93 11.42 -0.13
C SER A 47 -11.43 12.71 -0.79
N ARG A 48 -10.21 12.64 -1.33
CA ARG A 48 -9.58 13.78 -1.99
C ARG A 48 -9.67 13.61 -3.49
N CYS A 49 -9.90 14.70 -4.21
CA CYS A 49 -9.86 14.74 -5.68
C CYS A 49 -9.72 16.18 -6.16
N SER A 50 -9.55 16.40 -7.46
CA SER A 50 -9.69 17.74 -8.04
C SER A 50 -11.18 18.15 -7.97
N PRO A 51 -11.55 19.27 -7.33
CA PRO A 51 -12.96 19.64 -7.11
C PRO A 51 -13.79 19.79 -8.40
N LEU A 52 -13.15 20.10 -9.52
CA LEU A 52 -13.81 20.22 -10.83
C LEU A 52 -14.10 18.87 -11.50
N LEU A 53 -13.53 17.78 -11.00
CA LEU A 53 -13.61 16.44 -11.59
C LEU A 53 -14.40 15.44 -10.72
N GLY A 54 -14.77 15.79 -9.49
CA GLY A 54 -15.48 14.88 -8.58
C GLY A 54 -16.16 15.56 -7.40
N HIS A 55 -16.84 14.75 -6.56
CA HIS A 55 -17.58 15.22 -5.38
C HIS A 55 -16.70 15.29 -4.13
N CYS A 56 -15.62 16.08 -4.16
CA CYS A 56 -14.73 16.27 -3.02
C CYS A 56 -14.55 17.75 -2.69
N ALA A 57 -14.34 18.04 -1.40
CA ALA A 57 -14.14 19.42 -0.95
C ALA A 57 -12.74 19.95 -1.27
N ASN A 58 -11.75 19.07 -1.41
CA ASN A 58 -10.36 19.43 -1.66
C ASN A 58 -9.55 18.26 -2.25
N GLY A 59 -8.38 18.58 -2.79
CA GLY A 59 -7.46 17.61 -3.36
C GLY A 59 -6.90 18.06 -4.71
N ASN A 60 -6.04 17.21 -5.28
CA ASN A 60 -5.53 17.37 -6.63
C ASN A 60 -5.27 15.98 -7.23
N SER A 61 -6.13 15.55 -8.15
CA SER A 61 -6.06 14.24 -8.79
C SER A 61 -4.90 14.10 -9.78
N ASP A 62 -4.26 15.19 -10.21
CA ASP A 62 -3.08 15.14 -11.08
C ASP A 62 -1.78 14.92 -10.28
N VAL A 63 -1.79 15.26 -8.98
CA VAL A 63 -0.58 15.32 -8.16
C VAL A 63 -0.61 14.32 -7.00
N GLU A 64 -1.72 14.22 -6.28
CA GLU A 64 -1.79 13.40 -5.07
C GLU A 64 -1.61 11.89 -5.32
N PRO A 65 -2.20 11.29 -6.39
CA PRO A 65 -1.92 9.90 -6.73
C PRO A 65 -0.42 9.60 -6.89
N LEU A 66 0.33 10.51 -7.52
CA LEU A 66 1.77 10.36 -7.74
C LEU A 66 2.55 10.40 -6.41
N ILE A 67 2.18 11.31 -5.51
CA ILE A 67 2.80 11.40 -4.18
C ILE A 67 2.50 10.14 -3.36
N VAL A 68 1.25 9.65 -3.41
CA VAL A 68 0.81 8.47 -2.66
C VAL A 68 1.54 7.23 -3.15
N VAL A 69 1.56 6.96 -4.46
CA VAL A 69 2.25 5.78 -5.00
C VAL A 69 3.76 5.84 -4.75
N HIS A 70 4.38 7.02 -4.85
CA HIS A 70 5.80 7.18 -4.55
C HIS A 70 6.10 6.84 -3.08
N ASN A 71 5.28 7.33 -2.14
CA ASN A 71 5.42 7.02 -0.73
C ASN A 71 5.18 5.53 -0.43
N MET A 72 4.19 4.91 -1.07
CA MET A 72 3.93 3.48 -0.99
C MET A 72 5.12 2.65 -1.46
N LEU A 73 5.71 2.98 -2.61
CA LEU A 73 6.88 2.28 -3.16
C LEU A 73 8.10 2.39 -2.24
N LEU A 74 8.33 3.56 -1.65
CA LEU A 74 9.43 3.75 -0.71
C LEU A 74 9.21 3.02 0.62
N GLY A 75 7.99 3.04 1.16
CA GLY A 75 7.63 2.27 2.36
C GLY A 75 7.79 0.77 2.12
N TYR A 76 7.30 0.28 0.98
CA TYR A 76 7.49 -1.08 0.49
C TYR A 76 8.97 -1.47 0.45
N ALA A 77 9.81 -0.67 -0.21
CA ALA A 77 11.23 -0.98 -0.37
C ALA A 77 11.95 -1.04 0.99
N LYS A 78 11.64 -0.11 1.90
CA LYS A 78 12.18 -0.11 3.27
C LYS A 78 11.75 -1.37 4.05
N ALA A 79 10.47 -1.73 4.02
CA ALA A 79 9.96 -2.93 4.71
C ALA A 79 10.56 -4.22 4.14
N ALA A 80 10.67 -4.33 2.82
CA ALA A 80 11.29 -5.47 2.15
C ALA A 80 12.78 -5.61 2.51
N LYS A 81 13.51 -4.49 2.55
CA LYS A 81 14.91 -4.45 3.00
C LYS A 81 15.04 -4.92 4.45
N LEU A 82 14.20 -4.41 5.35
CA LEU A 82 14.19 -4.80 6.76
C LEU A 82 13.97 -6.31 6.93
N TYR A 83 12.97 -6.87 6.24
CA TYR A 83 12.65 -8.29 6.33
C TYR A 83 13.81 -9.18 5.89
N ARG A 84 14.39 -8.87 4.72
CA ARG A 84 15.54 -9.61 4.16
C ARG A 84 16.75 -9.60 5.09
N GLN A 85 17.04 -8.45 5.71
CA GLN A 85 18.21 -8.30 6.57
C GLN A 85 18.07 -9.02 7.92
N ARG A 86 16.86 -9.06 8.49
CA ARG A 86 16.67 -9.54 9.87
C ARG A 86 16.09 -10.94 9.99
N PHE A 87 15.28 -11.39 9.04
CA PHE A 87 14.47 -12.60 9.20
C PHE A 87 14.90 -13.75 8.27
N LYS A 88 15.96 -13.56 7.46
CA LYS A 88 16.61 -14.57 6.57
C LYS A 88 15.66 -15.42 5.70
N ALA A 89 14.41 -15.00 5.54
CA ALA A 89 13.37 -15.67 4.76
C ALA A 89 13.12 -14.93 3.44
N SER A 90 12.69 -15.66 2.41
CA SER A 90 12.31 -15.09 1.13
C SER A 90 11.02 -14.31 1.29
N ILE A 91 11.05 -13.01 0.97
CA ILE A 91 9.84 -12.24 0.83
C ILE A 91 9.30 -12.53 -0.58
N ALA A 92 8.14 -13.19 -0.69
CA ALA A 92 7.34 -13.04 -1.91
C ALA A 92 6.64 -11.67 -1.86
N ALA A 93 7.42 -10.60 -1.71
CA ALA A 93 6.90 -9.25 -1.71
C ALA A 93 6.43 -8.97 -3.14
N LYS A 94 5.16 -9.24 -3.36
CA LYS A 94 4.44 -8.79 -4.53
C LYS A 94 3.69 -7.55 -4.08
N LEU A 95 3.99 -6.41 -4.69
CA LEU A 95 2.96 -5.39 -4.89
C LEU A 95 1.88 -6.10 -5.71
N TYR A 96 0.81 -6.52 -5.04
CA TYR A 96 -0.26 -7.24 -5.71
C TYR A 96 -1.17 -6.20 -6.33
N CYS A 97 -1.11 -6.09 -7.65
CA CYS A 97 -2.11 -5.42 -8.44
C CYS A 97 -2.91 -6.54 -9.13
N HIS A 98 -4.18 -6.73 -8.77
CA HIS A 98 -4.99 -7.78 -9.39
C HIS A 98 -5.22 -7.42 -10.87
N PRO A 99 -4.64 -8.16 -11.83
CA PRO A 99 -4.94 -7.93 -13.22
C PRO A 99 -6.26 -8.65 -13.51
N ASN A 100 -7.35 -7.88 -13.51
CA ASN A 100 -8.71 -8.29 -13.84
C ASN A 100 -9.40 -9.28 -12.88
N ARG A 101 -10.63 -8.88 -12.50
CA ARG A 101 -11.57 -9.56 -11.62
C ARG A 101 -11.69 -11.05 -11.93
N LYS A 102 -11.22 -11.88 -11.00
CA LYS A 102 -11.73 -13.20 -10.55
C LYS A 102 -10.58 -14.09 -10.11
N LYS A 103 -10.10 -13.95 -8.87
CA LYS A 103 -9.55 -15.08 -8.08
C LYS A 103 -9.81 -14.79 -6.61
N ASN A 104 -10.55 -15.69 -5.97
CA ASN A 104 -10.80 -15.69 -4.54
C ASN A 104 -9.47 -15.93 -3.83
N ILE A 105 -8.82 -14.85 -3.40
CA ILE A 105 -7.71 -14.91 -2.46
C ILE A 105 -8.34 -14.59 -1.11
N LYS A 106 -8.47 -15.61 -0.25
CA LYS A 106 -8.74 -15.39 1.16
C LYS A 106 -7.49 -14.74 1.75
N MET A 107 -7.56 -13.44 1.99
CA MET A 107 -6.71 -12.78 2.96
C MET A 107 -7.34 -13.03 4.34
N ILE A 108 -6.50 -13.40 5.30
CA ILE A 108 -6.89 -13.57 6.71
C ILE A 108 -7.40 -12.22 7.23
#